data_AF-A0A7C4B913-F1
#
_entry.id   AF-A0A7C4B913-F1
#
_cell.length_a   1.000
_cell.length_b   1.000
_cell.length_c   1.000
_cell.angle_alpha   90.00
_cell.angle_beta   90.00
_cell.angle_gamma   90.00
#
_symmetry.space_group_name_H-M   'P 1'
#
loop_
_entity.id
_entity.type
_entity.pdbx_description
1 polymer ?
#
loop_
_entity_poly.entity_id
_entity_poly.type
_entity_poly.pdbx_seq_one_letter_code
_entity_poly.pdbx_strand_id
1 'polypeptide(L)'
;MAIKALIKNVQIKVGDSIKVKHQFFVDQKPQFQTFEGIVIAIRGSGQGKSFTVRKISAGGIPVEKIWPFNCPNLISVKVIKSGNPRRAKLYYLRKRIGKNATKINQA
;
A
#
# COMPACT_ATOMS: atom_id res chain seq x y z
N MET A 1 -11.12 -4.46 -12.63
CA MET A 1 -9.87 -4.04 -11.95
C MET A 1 -10.05 -2.60 -11.52
N ALA A 2 -9.83 -2.24 -10.25
CA ALA A 2 -10.21 -0.92 -9.74
C ALA A 2 -8.97 -0.05 -9.49
N ILE A 3 -8.99 1.20 -9.97
CA ILE A 3 -7.94 2.19 -9.69
C ILE A 3 -8.14 2.84 -8.32
N LYS A 4 -9.40 2.88 -7.85
CA LYS A 4 -9.82 3.46 -6.58
C LYS A 4 -10.54 2.40 -5.75
N ALA A 5 -10.44 2.49 -4.43
CA ALA A 5 -11.19 1.63 -3.54
C ALA A 5 -11.39 2.31 -2.18
N LEU A 6 -12.43 1.90 -1.46
CA LEU A 6 -12.78 2.46 -0.15
C LEU A 6 -12.47 1.43 0.93
N ILE A 7 -11.73 1.84 1.96
CA ILE A 7 -11.37 1.03 3.14
C ILE A 7 -11.67 1.85 4.37
N LYS A 8 -12.54 1.37 5.27
CA LYS A 8 -12.84 2.05 6.54
C LYS A 8 -13.08 3.56 6.36
N ASN A 9 -13.92 3.92 5.39
CA ASN A 9 -14.26 5.30 4.98
C ASN A 9 -13.12 6.13 4.36
N VAL A 10 -11.97 5.52 4.07
CA VAL A 10 -10.85 6.17 3.37
C VAL A 10 -10.79 5.68 1.93
N GLN A 11 -10.86 6.61 0.99
CA GLN A 11 -10.65 6.29 -0.42
C GLN A 11 -9.15 6.22 -0.74
N ILE A 12 -8.68 5.05 -1.14
CA ILE A 12 -7.32 4.81 -1.61
C ILE A 12 -7.31 4.62 -3.12
N LYS A 13 -6.23 5.05 -3.77
CA LYS A 13 -6.01 4.85 -5.19
C LYS A 13 -4.63 4.25 -5.44
N VAL A 14 -4.49 3.58 -6.57
CA VAL A 14 -3.17 3.21 -7.08
C VAL A 14 -2.36 4.49 -7.25
N GLY A 15 -1.12 4.50 -6.79
CA GLY A 15 -0.23 5.65 -6.80
C GLY A 15 -0.31 6.54 -5.56
N ASP A 16 -1.25 6.31 -4.64
CA ASP A 16 -1.23 7.02 -3.37
C ASP A 16 -0.12 6.48 -2.46
N SER A 17 0.58 7.37 -1.77
CA SER A 17 1.41 7.02 -0.62
C SER A 17 0.53 6.96 0.62
N ILE A 18 0.44 5.78 1.22
CA ILE A 18 -0.40 5.51 2.37
C ILE A 18 0.40 5.03 3.57
N LYS A 19 -0.12 5.35 4.76
CA LYS A 19 0.33 4.82 6.04
C LYS A 19 -0.70 3.82 6.53
N VAL A 20 -0.27 2.58 6.68
CA VAL A 20 -1.07 1.45 7.13
C VAL A 20 -0.66 1.09 8.55
N LYS A 21 -1.61 1.10 9.49
CA LYS A 21 -1.42 0.60 10.85
C LYS A 21 -2.00 -0.81 10.96
N HIS A 22 -1.13 -1.77 11.27
CA HIS A 22 -1.47 -3.18 11.38
C HIS A 22 -1.25 -3.67 12.82
N GLN A 23 -2.17 -4.47 13.33
CA GLN A 23 -2.05 -5.13 14.62
C GLN A 23 -1.37 -6.48 14.48
N PHE A 24 -0.41 -6.77 15.35
CA PHE A 24 0.18 -8.09 15.49
C PHE A 24 0.25 -8.46 16.97
N PHE A 25 0.42 -9.74 17.27
CA PHE A 25 0.53 -10.22 18.65
C PHE A 25 1.96 -10.69 18.90
N VAL A 26 2.53 -10.29 20.02
CA VAL A 26 3.79 -10.84 20.56
C VAL A 26 3.48 -11.28 21.97
N ASP A 27 3.64 -12.58 22.24
CA ASP A 27 3.43 -13.17 23.58
C ASP A 27 2.12 -12.71 24.23
N GLN A 28 1.03 -12.82 23.46
CA GLN A 28 -0.35 -12.43 23.82
C GLN A 28 -0.63 -10.93 24.01
N LYS A 29 0.39 -10.06 23.90
CA LYS A 29 0.20 -8.61 23.94
C LYS A 29 -0.01 -8.04 22.52
N PRO A 30 -1.07 -7.25 22.28
CA PRO A 30 -1.27 -6.60 20.99
C PRO A 30 -0.22 -5.50 20.80
N GLN A 31 0.50 -5.57 19.68
CA GLN A 31 1.42 -4.55 19.21
C GLN A 31 0.94 -3.98 17.88
N PHE A 32 1.40 -2.77 17.56
CA PHE A 32 1.02 -2.06 16.34
C PHE A 32 2.24 -1.75 15.48
N GLN A 33 2.21 -2.21 14.23
CA GLN A 33 3.22 -1.89 13.25
C GLN A 33 2.67 -0.89 12.25
N THR A 34 3.46 0.13 11.94
CA THR A 34 3.14 1.08 10.88
C THR A 34 3.95 0.77 9.63
N PHE A 35 3.29 0.70 8.48
CA PHE A 35 3.92 0.53 7.18
C PHE A 35 3.53 1.69 6.26
N GLU A 36 4.52 2.41 5.76
CA GLU A 36 4.33 3.58 4.92
C GLU A 36 4.92 3.36 3.53
N GLY A 37 4.12 3.47 2.48
CA GLY A 37 4.60 3.25 1.12
C GLY A 37 3.56 3.54 0.05
N ILE A 38 3.90 3.24 -1.20
CA ILE A 38 3.08 3.53 -2.37
C ILE A 38 2.17 2.35 -2.69
N VAL A 39 0.89 2.60 -2.92
CA VAL A 39 -0.05 1.60 -3.44
C VAL A 39 0.30 1.33 -4.90
N ILE A 40 0.85 0.14 -5.17
CA ILE A 40 1.28 -0.24 -6.53
C ILE A 40 0.22 -0.99 -7.32
N ALA A 41 -0.73 -1.63 -6.63
CA ALA A 41 -1.81 -2.36 -7.26
C ALA A 41 -2.99 -2.52 -6.31
N ILE A 42 -4.18 -2.52 -6.88
CA ILE A 42 -5.42 -2.98 -6.23
C ILE A 42 -5.97 -4.09 -7.13
N ARG A 43 -6.24 -5.27 -6.56
CA ARG A 43 -6.67 -6.45 -7.30
C ARG A 43 -7.82 -7.17 -6.59
N GLY A 44 -8.49 -8.04 -7.34
CA GLY A 44 -9.63 -8.81 -6.85
C GLY A 44 -10.94 -8.03 -6.85
N SER A 45 -12.00 -8.73 -6.44
CA SER A 45 -13.39 -8.26 -6.34
C SER A 45 -14.03 -8.88 -5.10
N GLY A 46 -15.12 -8.27 -4.60
CA GLY A 46 -15.84 -8.76 -3.43
C GLY A 46 -14.92 -8.98 -2.23
N GLN A 47 -15.00 -10.17 -1.64
CA GLN A 47 -14.20 -10.58 -0.48
C GLN A 47 -12.72 -10.80 -0.80
N GLY A 48 -12.37 -11.12 -2.06
CA GLY A 48 -10.98 -11.33 -2.50
C GLY A 48 -10.24 -10.03 -2.84
N LYS A 49 -10.84 -8.87 -2.58
CA LYS A 49 -10.23 -7.58 -2.89
C LYS A 49 -9.03 -7.32 -1.97
N SER A 50 -7.89 -6.99 -2.56
CA SER A 50 -6.64 -6.71 -1.85
C SER A 50 -5.88 -5.56 -2.51
N PHE A 51 -5.04 -4.90 -1.72
CA PHE A 51 -4.14 -3.86 -2.20
C PHE A 51 -2.69 -4.18 -1.81
N THR A 52 -1.76 -3.75 -2.65
CA THR A 52 -0.32 -3.98 -2.46
C THR A 52 0.37 -2.65 -2.24
N VAL A 53 1.10 -2.53 -1.14
CA VAL A 53 1.91 -1.35 -0.82
C VAL A 53 3.38 -1.72 -0.91
N ARG A 54 4.15 -0.86 -1.56
CA ARG A 54 5.60 -1.01 -1.73
C ARG A 54 6.34 0.12 -1.02
N LYS A 55 7.40 -0.23 -0.29
CA LYS A 55 8.33 0.69 0.35
C LYS A 55 9.76 0.22 0.09
N ILE A 56 10.71 1.15 -0.01
CA ILE A 56 12.13 0.83 0.17
C ILE A 56 12.44 0.98 1.67
N SER A 57 12.77 -0.13 2.31
CA SER A 57 13.07 -0.16 3.74
C SER A 57 14.49 0.35 4.03
N ALA A 58 14.83 0.42 5.31
CA ALA A 58 16.21 0.65 5.74
C ALA A 58 17.15 -0.38 5.07
N GLY A 59 18.33 0.07 4.65
CA GLY A 59 19.28 -0.76 3.90
C GLY A 59 18.99 -0.88 2.39
N GLY A 60 18.03 -0.12 1.84
CA GLY A 60 17.76 -0.12 0.39
C GLY A 60 16.98 -1.34 -0.10
N ILE A 61 16.51 -2.19 0.81
CA ILE A 61 15.80 -3.43 0.47
C ILE A 61 14.34 -3.12 0.13
N PRO A 62 13.84 -3.51 -1.05
CA PRO A 62 12.45 -3.31 -1.41
C PRO A 62 11.54 -4.28 -0.66
N VAL A 63 10.53 -3.75 0.02
CA VAL A 63 9.53 -4.54 0.75
C VAL A 63 8.16 -4.26 0.17
N GLU A 64 7.45 -5.33 -0.17
CA GLU A 64 6.05 -5.28 -0.59
C GLU A 64 5.19 -6.01 0.44
N LYS A 65 4.08 -5.39 0.82
CA LYS A 65 3.08 -6.00 1.68
C LYS A 65 1.71 -5.92 1.02
N ILE A 66 0.94 -7.00 1.18
CA ILE A 66 -0.39 -7.15 0.60
C ILE A 66 -1.39 -7.25 1.74
N TRP A 67 -2.45 -6.46 1.68
CA TRP A 67 -3.54 -6.53 2.64
C TRP A 67 -4.87 -6.80 1.92
N PRO A 68 -5.67 -7.77 2.40
CA PRO A 68 -7.09 -7.85 2.07
C PRO A 68 -7.84 -6.62 2.59
N PHE A 69 -8.91 -6.23 1.89
CA PHE A 69 -9.76 -5.10 2.30
C PHE A 69 -10.57 -5.42 3.57
N ASN A 70 -10.92 -6.69 3.75
CA ASN A 70 -11.67 -7.22 4.90
C ASN A 70 -10.76 -7.70 6.04
N CYS A 71 -9.48 -7.32 6.05
CA CYS A 71 -8.54 -7.79 7.06
C CYS A 71 -8.89 -7.23 8.46
N PRO A 72 -9.14 -8.07 9.48
CA PRO A 72 -9.50 -7.61 10.82
C PRO A 72 -8.33 -6.91 11.52
N ASN A 73 -7.10 -7.36 11.24
CA ASN A 73 -5.87 -6.83 11.86
C ASN A 73 -5.45 -5.47 11.27
N LEU A 74 -6.10 -5.01 10.20
CA LEU A 74 -5.87 -3.70 9.62
C LEU A 74 -6.59 -2.64 10.44
N ILE A 75 -5.90 -1.91 11.31
CA ILE A 75 -6.55 -0.94 12.20
C ILE A 75 -6.99 0.30 11.44
N SER A 76 -6.05 0.95 10.76
CA SER A 76 -6.31 2.19 10.05
C SER A 76 -5.42 2.35 8.84
N VAL A 77 -5.93 3.11 7.86
CA VAL A 77 -5.22 3.50 6.65
C VAL A 77 -5.35 5.01 6.52
N LYS A 78 -4.24 5.71 6.29
CA LYS A 78 -4.22 7.15 6.04
C LYS A 78 -3.50 7.45 4.73
N VAL A 79 -4.07 8.29 3.88
CA VAL A 79 -3.39 8.79 2.69
C VAL A 79 -2.50 9.97 3.10
N ILE A 80 -1.20 9.88 2.83
CA ILE A 80 -0.24 10.95 3.11
C ILE A 80 -0.08 11.84 1.90
N LYS A 81 0.08 11.23 0.73
CA LYS A 81 0.26 11.93 -0.53
C LYS A 81 -0.51 11.19 -1.61
N SER A 82 -1.32 11.92 -2.37
CA SER A 82 -1.98 11.34 -3.52
C SER A 82 -1.09 11.41 -4.76
N GLY A 83 -1.13 10.35 -5.57
CA GLY A 83 -0.45 10.29 -6.85
C GLY A 83 -1.45 10.10 -7.98
N ASN A 84 -1.14 10.65 -9.16
CA ASN A 84 -1.94 10.44 -10.37
C ASN A 84 -1.15 9.58 -11.38
N PRO A 85 -1.19 8.25 -11.26
CA PRO A 85 -0.48 7.39 -12.19
C PRO A 85 -1.23 7.23 -13.51
N ARG A 86 -0.48 7.10 -14.60
CA ARG A 86 -1.03 6.72 -15.92
C ARG A 86 -1.41 5.24 -16.03
N ARG A 87 -0.99 4.39 -15.09
CA ARG A 87 -1.18 2.94 -15.13
C ARG A 87 -1.96 2.44 -13.92
N ALA A 88 -2.86 1.49 -14.13
CA ALA A 88 -3.60 0.81 -13.06
C ALA A 88 -2.73 -0.10 -12.17
N LYS A 89 -1.52 -0.47 -12.64
CA LYS A 89 -0.52 -1.23 -11.86
C LYS A 89 0.86 -0.62 -12.06
N LEU A 90 1.55 -0.35 -10.95
CA LEU A 90 2.86 0.31 -10.92
C LEU A 90 4.01 -0.69 -10.75
N TYR A 91 3.88 -1.89 -11.31
CA TYR A 91 4.93 -2.92 -11.22
C TYR A 91 6.26 -2.50 -11.84
N TYR A 92 6.27 -1.48 -12.71
CA TYR A 92 7.50 -0.88 -13.21
C TYR A 92 8.39 -0.32 -12.08
N LEU A 93 7.82 0.06 -10.92
CA LEU A 93 8.57 0.52 -9.75
C LEU A 93 9.46 -0.58 -9.14
N ARG A 94 9.22 -1.86 -9.47
CA ARG A 94 10.06 -2.98 -9.03
C ARG A 94 11.44 -2.97 -9.69
N LYS A 95 11.50 -2.51 -10.94
CA LYS A 95 12.74 -2.46 -11.73
C LYS A 95 13.52 -1.16 -11.53
N ARG A 96 12.92 -0.17 -10.86
CA ARG A 96 13.58 1.13 -10.60
C ARG A 96 14.42 1.04 -9.33
N ILE A 97 15.52 1.78 -9.33
CA ILE A 97 16.49 1.84 -8.23
C ILE A 97 16.60 3.30 -7.74
N GLY A 98 17.00 3.48 -6.48
CA GLY A 98 17.25 4.79 -5.89
C GLY A 98 16.00 5.67 -5.83
N LYS A 99 16.16 6.97 -6.04
CA LYS A 99 15.06 7.97 -5.93
C LYS A 99 13.91 7.70 -6.90
N ASN A 100 14.18 7.06 -8.04
CA ASN A 100 13.18 6.79 -9.07
C ASN A 100 12.23 5.64 -8.70
N ALA A 101 12.61 4.80 -7.74
CA ALA A 101 11.77 3.72 -7.23
C ALA A 101 10.64 4.23 -6.30
N THR A 102 10.82 5.42 -5.74
CA THR A 102 9.85 6.09 -4.86
C THR A 102 9.06 7.17 -5.60
N LYS A 103 9.45 7.52 -6.83
CA LYS A 103 8.77 8.52 -7.64
C LYS A 103 7.84 7.85 -8.66
N ILE A 104 6.60 8.31 -8.66
CA ILE A 104 5.63 8.02 -9.70
C ILE A 104 5.85 9.06 -10.79
N ASN A 105 5.99 8.63 -12.05
CA ASN A 105 6.02 9.57 -13.16
C ASN A 105 4.60 10.12 -13.30
N GLN A 106 4.42 11.36 -12.85
CA GLN A 106 3.18 12.11 -13.01
C GLN A 106 3.06 12.59 -14.47
N ALA A 107 1.83 12.87 -14.91
CA ALA A 107 1.60 13.65 -16.12
C ALA A 107 1.83 15.13 -15.79
#